data_AF-A0A7X9HRM2-F1
#
_entry.id   AF-A0A7X9HRM2-F1
#
_cell.length_a   1.000
_cell.length_b   1.000
_cell.length_c   1.000
_cell.angle_alpha   90.00
_cell.angle_beta   90.00
_cell.angle_gamma   90.00
#
_symmetry.space_group_name_H-M   'P 1'
#
loop_
_entity.id
_entity.type
_entity.pdbx_description
1 polymer ?
#
loop_
_entity_poly.entity_id
_entity_poly.type
_entity_poly.pdbx_seq_one_letter_code
_entity_poly.pdbx_strand_id
1 'polypeptide(L)'
;MEKQKLLFIYLRTGGGHLAPARAVADHLGKYRSDDIETLLIDGFGKTKWLAKFIIEDGYRHLQSKAKWFYEFLYLTHKLKFISHISSFLVSINITKYMKEVISEYQPDKIVLFHFFLIKPVFATLKKIKKNIPVITVVTDPFTAHPLWFLNKNQNFILFSDKLK
;
A
#
# COMPACT_ATOMS: atom_id res chain seq x y z
N MET A 1 -7.51 8.04 -29.32
CA MET A 1 -6.71 8.70 -28.26
C MET A 1 -6.02 7.62 -27.44
N GLU A 2 -4.82 7.89 -26.92
CA GLU A 2 -4.18 6.98 -25.97
C GLU A 2 -4.93 7.04 -24.62
N LYS A 3 -5.18 5.88 -24.01
CA LYS A 3 -5.88 5.79 -22.72
C LYS A 3 -4.96 6.28 -21.61
N GLN A 4 -5.50 7.01 -20.64
CA GLN A 4 -4.79 7.36 -19.43
C GLN A 4 -4.58 6.10 -18.57
N LYS A 5 -3.33 5.81 -18.21
CA LYS A 5 -2.92 4.64 -17.42
C LYS A 5 -2.83 4.96 -15.95
N LEU A 6 -3.67 4.31 -15.14
CA LEU A 6 -3.69 4.45 -13.69
C LEU A 6 -3.13 3.19 -13.02
N LEU A 7 -2.09 3.35 -12.19
CA LEU A 7 -1.54 2.27 -11.39
C LEU A 7 -2.12 2.30 -9.98
N PHE A 8 -2.91 1.29 -9.63
CA PHE A 8 -3.53 1.13 -8.33
C PHE A 8 -2.70 0.18 -7.48
N ILE A 9 -2.23 0.65 -6.32
CA ILE A 9 -1.34 -0.10 -5.45
C ILE A 9 -2.01 -0.28 -4.09
N TYR A 10 -2.19 -1.53 -3.69
CA TYR A 10 -2.80 -1.94 -2.43
C TYR A 10 -1.92 -2.96 -1.71
N LEU A 11 -2.26 -3.33 -0.47
CA LEU A 11 -1.68 -4.50 0.20
C LEU A 11 -2.81 -5.44 0.62
N ARG A 12 -2.57 -6.76 0.51
CA ARG A 12 -3.49 -7.77 1.03
C ARG A 12 -3.20 -8.02 2.52
N THR A 13 -3.51 -7.03 3.34
CA THR A 13 -3.43 -7.08 4.80
C THR A 13 -4.85 -7.26 5.36
N GLY A 14 -5.40 -8.47 5.27
CA GLY A 14 -6.77 -8.74 5.76
C GLY A 14 -7.92 -8.24 4.86
N GLY A 15 -7.63 -7.86 3.60
CA GLY A 15 -8.65 -7.59 2.56
C GLY A 15 -9.25 -6.19 2.54
N GLY A 16 -9.14 -5.41 3.62
CA GLY A 16 -9.76 -4.07 3.77
C GLY A 16 -9.33 -3.03 2.73
N HIS A 17 -8.13 -3.15 2.15
CA HIS A 17 -7.60 -2.18 1.18
C HIS A 17 -7.76 -2.63 -0.29
N LEU A 18 -7.93 -3.93 -0.54
CA LEU A 18 -8.16 -4.47 -1.89
C LEU A 18 -9.58 -4.18 -2.39
N ALA A 19 -10.59 -4.33 -1.52
CA ALA A 19 -11.97 -4.11 -1.92
C ALA A 19 -12.23 -2.69 -2.46
N PRO A 20 -11.76 -1.60 -1.81
CA PRO A 20 -11.86 -0.25 -2.36
C PRO A 20 -11.11 -0.07 -3.69
N ALA A 21 -9.88 -0.59 -3.80
CA ALA A 21 -9.09 -0.50 -5.03
C ALA A 21 -9.81 -1.17 -6.21
N ARG A 22 -10.38 -2.36 -5.97
CA ARG A 22 -11.13 -3.12 -6.96
C ARG A 22 -12.44 -2.42 -7.33
N ALA A 23 -13.19 -1.92 -6.35
CA ALA A 23 -14.44 -1.21 -6.60
C ALA A 23 -14.25 0.02 -7.51
N VAL A 24 -13.18 0.80 -7.27
CA VAL A 24 -12.85 1.95 -8.12
C VAL A 24 -12.42 1.49 -9.52
N ALA A 25 -11.59 0.46 -9.63
CA ALA A 25 -11.15 -0.06 -10.92
C ALA A 25 -12.31 -0.61 -11.76
N ASP A 26 -13.20 -1.39 -11.15
CA ASP A 26 -14.39 -1.94 -11.80
C ASP A 26 -15.33 -0.82 -12.27
N HIS A 27 -15.49 0.24 -11.47
CA HIS A 27 -16.28 1.41 -11.87
C HIS A 27 -15.68 2.13 -13.09
N LEU A 28 -14.36 2.37 -13.07
CA LEU A 28 -13.67 3.00 -14.20
C LEU A 28 -13.69 2.13 -15.45
N GLY A 29 -13.49 0.82 -15.30
CA GLY A 29 -13.60 -0.14 -16.41
C GLY A 29 -15.02 -0.24 -16.98
N LYS A 30 -16.06 0.02 -16.17
CA LYS A 30 -17.45 -0.01 -16.64
C LYS A 30 -17.88 1.27 -17.35
N TYR A 31 -17.44 2.44 -16.88
CA TYR A 31 -17.97 3.74 -17.32
C TYR A 31 -16.96 4.63 -18.03
N ARG A 32 -15.68 4.28 -18.03
CA ARG A 32 -14.56 5.08 -18.57
C ARG A 32 -13.53 4.23 -19.31
N SER A 33 -13.90 3.04 -19.80
CA SER A 33 -12.98 2.11 -20.46
C SER A 33 -12.32 2.66 -21.72
N ASP A 34 -12.95 3.62 -22.40
CA ASP A 34 -12.43 4.21 -23.63
C ASP A 34 -11.34 5.25 -23.35
N ASP A 35 -11.35 5.84 -22.16
CA ASP A 35 -10.45 6.93 -21.75
C ASP A 35 -9.38 6.47 -20.75
N ILE A 36 -9.67 5.44 -19.95
CA ILE A 36 -8.87 5.05 -18.79
C ILE A 36 -8.57 3.54 -18.82
N GLU A 37 -7.31 3.22 -18.55
CA GLU A 37 -6.85 1.87 -18.25
C GLU A 37 -6.35 1.81 -16.81
N THR A 38 -6.70 0.75 -16.08
CA THR A 38 -6.27 0.56 -14.69
C THR A 38 -5.51 -0.74 -14.51
N LEU A 39 -4.36 -0.69 -13.85
CA LEU A 39 -3.62 -1.87 -13.40
C LEU A 39 -3.62 -1.93 -11.86
N LEU A 40 -4.08 -3.05 -11.29
CA LEU A 40 -4.07 -3.28 -9.85
C LEU A 40 -2.90 -4.18 -9.46
N ILE A 41 -2.09 -3.75 -8.50
CA ILE A 41 -0.96 -4.53 -7.97
C ILE A 41 -1.00 -4.63 -6.44
N ASP A 42 -0.64 -5.80 -5.92
CA ASP A 42 -0.26 -5.97 -4.51
C ASP A 42 1.16 -5.41 -4.37
N GLY A 43 1.34 -4.38 -3.54
CA GLY A 43 2.62 -3.68 -3.39
C GLY A 43 3.73 -4.53 -2.77
N PHE A 44 3.42 -5.67 -2.15
CA PHE A 44 4.43 -6.68 -1.80
C PHE A 44 4.95 -7.46 -3.02
N GLY A 45 4.31 -7.36 -4.17
CA GLY A 45 4.70 -8.04 -5.40
C GLY A 45 4.89 -9.54 -5.20
N LYS A 46 5.97 -10.07 -5.78
CA LYS A 46 6.41 -11.46 -5.64
C LYS A 46 7.26 -11.72 -4.40
N THR A 47 7.08 -10.94 -3.31
CA THR A 47 7.73 -11.31 -2.04
C THR A 47 7.29 -12.74 -1.69
N LYS A 48 8.27 -13.64 -1.59
CA LYS A 48 8.04 -15.10 -1.60
C LYS A 48 6.85 -15.45 -0.73
N TRP A 49 5.87 -16.14 -1.32
CA TRP A 49 4.68 -16.65 -0.64
C TRP A 49 5.03 -17.29 0.71
N LEU A 50 6.19 -17.94 0.84
CA LEU A 50 6.74 -18.45 2.10
C LEU A 50 6.91 -17.40 3.21
N ALA A 51 7.42 -16.19 2.93
CA ALA A 51 7.54 -15.15 3.95
C ALA A 51 6.15 -14.60 4.35
N LYS A 52 5.25 -14.45 3.37
CA LYS A 52 3.87 -14.04 3.60
C LYS A 52 3.11 -15.08 4.41
N PHE A 53 3.31 -16.36 4.12
CA PHE A 53 2.72 -17.51 4.79
C PHE A 53 3.32 -17.69 6.19
N ILE A 54 4.64 -17.61 6.37
CA ILE A 54 5.27 -17.68 7.70
C ILE A 54 4.81 -16.52 8.60
N ILE A 55 4.63 -15.33 8.03
CA ILE A 55 4.13 -14.17 8.78
C ILE A 55 2.62 -14.32 9.03
N GLU A 56 1.78 -14.59 8.04
CA GLU A 56 0.32 -14.69 8.22
C GLU A 56 -0.06 -15.93 9.05
N ASP A 57 0.46 -17.12 8.74
CA ASP A 57 0.17 -18.35 9.48
C ASP A 57 0.89 -18.40 10.82
N GLY A 58 2.14 -17.95 10.90
CA GLY A 58 2.85 -17.84 12.17
C GLY A 58 2.14 -16.87 13.11
N TYR A 59 1.75 -15.68 12.61
CA TYR A 59 1.00 -14.70 13.39
C TYR A 59 -0.37 -15.23 13.79
N ARG A 60 -1.16 -15.80 12.87
CA ARG A 60 -2.47 -16.40 13.16
C ARG A 60 -2.39 -17.54 14.18
N HIS A 61 -1.37 -18.41 14.07
CA HIS A 61 -1.17 -19.52 15.01
C HIS A 61 -0.75 -19.01 16.40
N LEU A 62 0.17 -18.05 16.45
CA LEU A 62 0.65 -17.43 17.70
C LEU A 62 -0.47 -16.65 18.41
N GLN A 63 -1.29 -15.89 17.68
CA GLN A 63 -2.47 -15.22 18.24
C GLN A 63 -3.48 -16.21 18.81
N SER A 64 -3.71 -17.33 18.12
CA SER A 64 -4.71 -18.33 18.54
C SER A 64 -4.26 -19.16 19.76
N LYS A 65 -2.96 -19.36 19.95
CA LYS A 65 -2.43 -20.28 20.99
C LYS A 65 -1.64 -19.62 22.12
N ALA A 66 -1.28 -18.34 21.99
CA ALA A 66 -0.46 -17.64 22.98
C ALA A 66 -0.98 -16.21 23.23
N LYS A 67 -1.96 -16.06 24.12
CA LYS A 67 -2.41 -14.74 24.62
C LYS A 67 -1.25 -13.89 25.16
N TRP A 68 -0.31 -14.53 25.85
CA TRP A 68 0.91 -13.91 26.36
C TRP A 68 1.82 -13.38 25.26
N PHE A 69 1.81 -13.97 24.06
CA PHE A 69 2.59 -13.48 22.92
C PHE A 69 1.98 -12.21 22.32
N TYR A 70 0.65 -12.08 22.39
CA TYR A 70 -0.06 -10.84 22.06
C TYR A 70 0.29 -9.71 23.04
N GLU A 71 0.30 -10.00 24.34
CA GLU A 71 0.75 -9.06 25.38
C GLU A 71 2.24 -8.73 25.25
N PHE A 72 3.08 -9.73 24.98
CA PHE A 72 4.50 -9.54 24.73
C PHE A 72 4.77 -8.70 23.47
N LEU A 73 4.03 -8.92 22.37
CA LEU A 73 4.09 -8.07 21.18
C LEU A 73 3.61 -6.65 21.46
N TYR A 74 2.56 -6.48 22.25
CA TYR A 74 2.06 -5.17 22.65
C TYR A 74 3.09 -4.41 23.52
N LEU A 75 3.73 -5.12 24.46
CA LEU A 75 4.80 -4.60 25.32
C LEU A 75 6.08 -4.30 24.52
N THR A 76 6.41 -5.12 23.52
CA THR A 76 7.57 -4.96 22.64
C THR A 76 7.32 -4.05 21.44
N HIS A 77 6.09 -3.62 21.18
CA HIS A 77 5.76 -2.56 20.21
C HIS A 77 6.42 -1.21 20.56
N LYS A 78 6.94 -1.06 21.78
CA LYS A 78 7.79 0.06 22.22
C LYS A 78 9.25 -0.03 21.73
N LEU A 79 9.69 -1.18 21.21
CA LEU A 79 11.05 -1.36 20.69
C LEU A 79 11.11 -0.96 19.22
N LYS A 80 11.24 0.36 18.99
CA LYS A 80 11.38 1.03 17.68
C LYS A 80 12.34 0.33 16.70
N PHE A 81 13.30 -0.45 17.20
CA PHE A 81 14.37 -1.10 16.45
C PHE A 81 13.92 -2.29 15.57
N ILE A 82 13.08 -3.20 16.09
CA ILE A 82 12.60 -4.38 15.33
C ILE A 82 11.60 -3.94 14.24
N SER A 83 10.76 -2.95 14.56
CA SER A 83 9.88 -2.28 13.60
C SER A 83 10.67 -1.58 12.49
N HIS A 84 11.82 -0.96 12.81
CA HIS A 84 12.68 -0.32 11.81
C HIS A 84 13.37 -1.31 10.87
N ILE A 85 13.90 -2.44 11.38
CA ILE A 85 14.61 -3.43 10.54
C ILE A 85 13.64 -4.16 9.61
N SER A 86 12.50 -4.60 10.14
CA SER A 86 11.44 -5.21 9.32
C SER A 86 10.89 -4.23 8.28
N SER A 87 10.61 -2.97 8.68
CA SER A 87 10.21 -1.91 7.76
C SER A 87 11.28 -1.61 6.71
N PHE A 88 12.57 -1.66 7.05
CA PHE A 88 13.68 -1.40 6.14
C PHE A 88 13.86 -2.52 5.11
N LEU A 89 13.87 -3.79 5.53
CA LEU A 89 14.00 -4.94 4.63
C LEU A 89 12.78 -5.07 3.70
N VAL A 90 11.57 -4.82 4.23
CA VAL A 90 10.34 -4.74 3.45
C VAL A 90 10.40 -3.56 2.46
N SER A 91 10.92 -2.40 2.89
CA SER A 91 11.04 -1.20 2.04
C SER A 91 11.98 -1.40 0.84
N ILE A 92 13.07 -2.16 0.99
CA ILE A 92 14.03 -2.38 -0.12
C ILE A 92 13.38 -3.23 -1.22
N ASN A 93 12.74 -4.34 -0.85
CA ASN A 93 12.10 -5.23 -1.82
C ASN A 93 10.91 -4.56 -2.52
N ILE A 94 10.11 -3.78 -1.78
CA ILE A 94 9.02 -3.00 -2.37
C ILE A 94 9.58 -1.98 -3.37
N THR A 95 10.64 -1.22 -3.02
CA THR A 95 11.19 -0.19 -3.91
C THR A 95 11.69 -0.77 -5.24
N LYS A 96 12.34 -1.95 -5.22
CA LYS A 96 12.79 -2.63 -6.44
C LYS A 96 11.59 -3.06 -7.30
N TYR A 97 10.62 -3.72 -6.69
CA TYR A 97 9.40 -4.16 -7.38
C TYR A 97 8.60 -2.97 -7.96
N MET A 98 8.44 -1.89 -7.19
CA MET A 98 7.80 -0.66 -7.67
C MET A 98 8.53 -0.06 -8.87
N LYS A 99 9.87 -0.07 -8.85
CA LYS A 99 10.67 0.42 -9.99
C LYS A 99 10.39 -0.41 -11.25
N GLU A 100 10.34 -1.74 -11.14
CA GLU A 100 10.06 -2.64 -12.25
C GLU A 100 8.67 -2.34 -12.83
N VAL A 101 7.63 -2.34 -11.98
CA VAL A 101 6.25 -2.07 -12.43
C VAL A 101 6.09 -0.69 -13.04
N ILE A 102 6.66 0.37 -12.44
CA ILE A 102 6.57 1.73 -12.98
C ILE A 102 7.33 1.87 -14.31
N SER A 103 8.40 1.11 -14.51
CA SER A 103 9.17 1.12 -15.75
C SER A 103 8.44 0.40 -16.88
N GLU A 104 7.81 -0.74 -16.59
CA GLU A 104 7.08 -1.56 -17.54
C GLU A 104 5.71 -0.96 -17.91
N TYR A 105 4.91 -0.59 -16.91
CA TYR A 105 3.55 -0.12 -17.14
C TYR A 105 3.48 1.36 -17.58
N GLN A 106 4.48 2.15 -17.20
CA GLN A 106 4.56 3.59 -17.47
C GLN A 106 3.25 4.35 -17.14
N PRO A 107 2.81 4.35 -15.86
CA PRO A 107 1.55 4.99 -15.50
C PRO A 107 1.63 6.51 -15.58
N ASP A 108 0.53 7.13 -16.01
CA ASP A 108 0.32 8.58 -15.95
C ASP A 108 0.04 9.05 -14.52
N LYS A 109 -0.50 8.17 -13.67
CA LYS A 109 -0.85 8.48 -12.29
C LYS A 109 -0.84 7.22 -11.42
N ILE A 110 -0.43 7.38 -10.17
CA ILE A 110 -0.43 6.31 -9.16
C ILE A 110 -1.51 6.61 -8.12
N VAL A 111 -2.29 5.58 -7.76
CA VAL A 111 -3.31 5.66 -6.70
C VAL A 111 -2.98 4.64 -5.62
N LEU A 112 -2.76 5.12 -4.40
CA LEU A 112 -2.41 4.32 -3.23
C LEU A 112 -3.64 4.05 -2.38
N PHE A 113 -3.82 2.80 -1.99
CA PHE A 113 -4.92 2.37 -1.12
C PHE A 113 -4.43 1.88 0.25
N HIS A 114 -3.15 2.04 0.57
CA HIS A 114 -2.59 1.65 1.86
C HIS A 114 -1.42 2.55 2.31
N PHE A 115 -1.44 2.99 3.56
CA PHE A 115 -0.43 3.88 4.15
C PHE A 115 1.02 3.35 4.11
N PHE A 116 1.26 2.04 4.21
CA PHE A 116 2.61 1.46 4.13
C PHE A 116 3.28 1.63 2.77
N LEU A 117 2.51 1.86 1.71
CA LEU A 117 3.03 2.03 0.35
C LEU A 117 3.47 3.46 0.07
N ILE A 118 3.04 4.42 0.88
CA ILE A 118 3.33 5.83 0.70
C ILE A 118 4.84 6.07 0.62
N LYS A 119 5.58 5.77 1.69
CA LYS A 119 7.02 6.05 1.74
C LYS A 119 7.81 5.30 0.64
N PRO A 120 7.61 3.99 0.42
CA PRO A 120 8.29 3.27 -0.65
C PRO A 120 8.01 3.81 -2.06
N VAL A 121 6.77 4.18 -2.38
CA VAL A 121 6.41 4.71 -3.72
C VAL A 121 7.08 6.05 -3.96
N PHE A 122 6.97 7.00 -3.02
CA PHE A 122 7.65 8.30 -3.15
C PHE A 122 9.17 8.16 -3.21
N ALA A 123 9.76 7.26 -2.41
CA ALA A 123 11.19 6.98 -2.49
C ALA A 123 11.59 6.39 -3.85
N THR A 124 10.75 5.52 -4.43
CA THR A 124 10.95 4.95 -5.76
C THR A 124 10.94 6.04 -6.82
N LEU A 125 9.90 6.89 -6.85
CA LEU A 125 9.76 8.00 -7.80
C LEU A 125 10.96 8.95 -7.75
N LYS A 126 11.40 9.31 -6.53
CA LYS A 126 12.61 10.12 -6.32
C LYS A 126 13.86 9.44 -6.88
N LYS A 127 14.03 8.13 -6.62
CA LYS A 127 15.20 7.35 -7.07
C LYS A 127 15.27 7.22 -8.59
N ILE A 128 14.13 7.06 -9.27
CA ILE A 128 14.06 6.97 -10.74
C ILE A 128 13.90 8.33 -11.42
N LYS A 129 13.90 9.43 -10.66
CA LYS A 129 13.74 10.81 -11.14
C LYS A 129 12.48 11.00 -12.01
N LYS A 130 11.37 10.34 -11.68
CA LYS A 130 10.08 10.53 -12.35
C LYS A 130 9.14 11.38 -11.50
N ASN A 131 8.42 12.30 -12.13
CA ASN A 131 7.41 13.14 -11.50
C ASN A 131 5.99 12.66 -11.86
N ILE A 132 5.64 11.45 -11.42
CA ILE A 132 4.31 10.89 -11.64
C ILE A 132 3.38 11.35 -10.50
N PRO A 133 2.22 11.96 -10.79
CA PRO A 133 1.24 12.33 -9.78
C PRO A 133 0.80 11.12 -8.94
N VAL A 134 0.82 11.29 -7.62
CA VAL A 134 0.37 10.26 -6.64
C VAL A 134 -0.87 10.78 -5.92
N ILE A 135 -1.91 9.95 -5.87
CA ILE A 135 -3.13 10.16 -5.07
C ILE A 135 -3.18 9.07 -4.00
N THR A 136 -3.45 9.46 -2.76
CA THR A 136 -3.60 8.55 -1.63
C THR A 136 -5.07 8.50 -1.22
N VAL A 137 -5.72 7.37 -1.40
CA VAL A 137 -7.10 7.11 -0.96
C VAL A 137 -7.05 6.55 0.46
N VAL A 138 -7.44 7.37 1.44
CA VAL A 138 -7.53 6.95 2.83
C VAL A 138 -8.76 6.08 2.99
N THR A 139 -8.52 4.81 3.29
CA THR A 139 -9.56 3.77 3.37
C THR A 139 -10.03 3.49 4.79
N ASP A 140 -9.52 4.22 5.77
CA ASP A 140 -9.93 4.18 7.17
C ASP A 140 -11.10 5.17 7.37
N PRO A 141 -12.36 4.69 7.52
CA PRO A 141 -13.54 5.56 7.41
C PRO A 141 -13.81 6.42 8.66
N PHE A 142 -13.39 5.97 9.85
CA PHE A 142 -13.70 6.62 11.12
C PHE A 142 -12.47 7.31 11.74
N THR A 143 -11.47 6.52 12.11
CA THR A 143 -10.22 6.99 12.72
C THR A 143 -9.06 6.57 11.84
N ALA A 144 -8.54 7.51 11.06
CA ALA A 144 -7.42 7.21 10.18
C ALA A 144 -6.13 7.01 10.98
N HIS A 145 -5.41 5.94 10.65
CA HIS A 145 -4.12 5.67 11.25
C HIS A 145 -3.14 6.84 10.94
N PRO A 146 -2.38 7.37 11.91
CA PRO A 146 -1.48 8.52 11.69
C PRO A 146 -0.46 8.35 10.55
N LEU A 147 -0.17 7.11 10.18
CA LEU A 147 0.73 6.76 9.07
C LEU A 147 0.25 7.25 7.70
N TRP A 148 -1.06 7.46 7.51
CA TRP A 148 -1.60 8.05 6.29
C TRP A 148 -1.05 9.46 6.04
N PHE A 149 -0.74 10.21 7.10
CA PHE A 149 -0.45 11.65 7.03
C PHE A 149 1.01 12.01 7.28
N LEU A 150 1.91 11.01 7.36
CA LEU A 150 3.34 11.25 7.60
C LEU A 150 4.02 12.06 6.49
N ASN A 151 3.49 12.01 5.28
CA ASN A 151 3.96 12.84 4.17
C ASN A 151 2.83 13.79 3.78
N LYS A 152 2.98 15.05 4.20
CA LYS A 152 1.94 16.09 4.09
C LYS A 152 1.77 16.63 2.67
N ASN A 153 2.77 16.46 1.80
CA ASN A 153 2.75 16.99 0.44
C ASN A 153 2.16 15.96 -0.54
N GLN A 154 0.91 15.56 -0.29
CA GLN A 154 0.20 14.55 -1.09
C GLN A 154 -1.21 14.98 -1.42
N ASN A 155 -1.72 14.45 -2.51
CA ASN A 155 -3.13 14.56 -2.84
C ASN A 155 -3.88 13.44 -2.13
N PHE A 156 -4.71 13.79 -1.16
CA PHE A 156 -5.53 12.83 -0.42
C PHE A 156 -6.96 12.80 -0.97
N ILE A 157 -7.55 11.61 -1.02
CA ILE A 157 -8.99 11.41 -1.05
C ILE A 157 -9.36 10.85 0.31
N LEU A 158 -10.18 11.59 1.05
CA LEU A 158 -10.60 11.29 2.41
C LEU A 158 -12.06 10.87 2.43
N PHE A 159 -12.43 10.02 3.38
CA PHE A 159 -13.83 9.64 3.58
C PHE A 159 -14.69 10.82 4.12
N SER A 160 -14.09 11.70 4.93
CA SER A 160 -14.79 12.86 5.48
C SER A 160 -13.84 14.03 5.78
N ASP A 161 -14.39 15.24 5.90
CA ASP A 161 -13.65 16.44 6.30
C ASP A 161 -13.06 16.36 7.71
N LYS A 162 -13.56 15.46 8.57
CA LYS A 162 -13.01 15.24 9.92
C LYS A 162 -11.59 14.65 9.90
N LEU A 163 -11.12 14.17 8.75
CA LEU A 163 -9.79 13.60 8.56
C LEU A 163 -8.79 14.57 7.93
N LYS A 164 -9.19 15.83 7.66
CA LYS A 164 -8.31 16.88 7.12
C LYS A 164 -7.37 17.45 8.17
#